data_AF-A0A924SWX6-F1
#
_entry.id   AF-A0A924SWX6-F1
#
_cell.length_a   1.000
_cell.length_b   1.000
_cell.length_c   1.000
_cell.angle_alpha   90.00
_cell.angle_beta   90.00
_cell.angle_gamma   90.00
#
_symmetry.space_group_name_H-M   'P 1'
#
loop_
_entity.id
_entity.type
_entity.pdbx_description
1 polymer ?
#
loop_
_entity_poly.entity_id
_entity_poly.type
_entity_poly.pdbx_seq_one_letter_code
_entity_poly.pdbx_strand_id
1 'polypeptide(L)'
;MKNFKLITAVFLGCNLLLAFELAQAAPTRAPFIRQFSVGASPSGLSAGGDSALSTCGDSALAAEIARLSVRVDPPLESIPSPPEEGDNYGTGLYLACRSPDDGQDYRVCADEGGKVISFSFTNLGPNATIPVEGDIGEGRNRHFDFSFRGRKKQEISFRVTDAPTDKISDRRESYFYLFPRLNLPAIRRVDKIPGALGTGERPTTKELQEVTLTTGEKVYFDGITHEIRGGVLKEGVMDFDRYGRDPDLFTSVDYTGPSLLIRVNRKAEDPRAGTKAVITRGSETCILNSEELWEHGQEGQGFFFKFTLDYALPSNPHSADIALDSFLKKRCGFGI
;
A
#
# COMPACT_ATOMS: atom_id res chain seq x y z
N MET A 1 12.60 -45.14 51.58
CA MET A 1 12.29 -46.22 50.62
C MET A 1 10.92 -46.79 50.93
N LYS A 2 9.89 -46.44 50.15
CA LYS A 2 8.57 -47.11 50.10
C LYS A 2 7.71 -46.47 48.99
N ASN A 3 7.34 -47.31 48.02
CA ASN A 3 6.14 -47.30 47.20
C ASN A 3 5.96 -46.24 46.09
N PHE A 4 6.48 -46.59 44.92
CA PHE A 4 6.01 -46.18 43.60
C PHE A 4 4.60 -46.75 43.33
N LYS A 5 3.66 -45.92 42.87
CA LYS A 5 2.42 -46.37 42.21
C LYS A 5 2.41 -45.80 40.78
N LEU A 6 2.61 -46.70 39.83
CA LEU A 6 2.51 -46.49 38.39
C LEU A 6 1.04 -46.67 37.99
N ILE A 7 0.38 -45.62 37.49
CA ILE A 7 -0.94 -45.72 36.88
C ILE A 7 -0.74 -45.78 35.37
N THR A 8 -1.02 -46.96 34.82
CA THR A 8 -1.03 -47.24 33.38
C THR A 8 -2.48 -47.02 32.91
N ALA A 9 -2.71 -46.01 32.08
CA ALA A 9 -3.99 -45.80 31.41
C ALA A 9 -3.89 -46.35 29.98
N VAL A 10 -4.57 -47.48 29.77
CA VAL A 10 -4.83 -48.10 28.46
C VAL A 10 -6.05 -47.40 27.87
N PHE A 11 -5.90 -46.73 26.73
CA PHE A 11 -7.02 -46.39 25.87
C PHE A 11 -6.83 -47.05 24.50
N LEU A 12 -7.67 -48.06 24.28
CA LEU A 12 -7.86 -48.78 23.03
C LEU A 12 -8.97 -48.10 22.22
N GLY A 13 -8.74 -47.98 20.92
CA GLY A 13 -9.80 -48.04 19.90
C GLY A 13 -10.41 -46.71 19.46
N CYS A 14 -10.12 -46.29 18.22
CA CYS A 14 -11.03 -46.56 17.10
C CYS A 14 -10.35 -46.17 15.78
N ASN A 15 -10.12 -47.16 14.92
CA ASN A 15 -9.72 -46.98 13.53
C ASN A 15 -10.93 -46.47 12.74
N LEU A 16 -10.82 -45.31 12.10
CA LEU A 16 -11.71 -44.94 11.00
C LEU A 16 -10.85 -44.72 9.74
N LEU A 17 -10.77 -45.77 8.93
CA LEU A 17 -10.37 -45.72 7.54
C LEU A 17 -11.46 -44.98 6.75
N LEU A 18 -11.11 -43.86 6.14
CA LEU A 18 -11.83 -43.31 4.99
C LEU A 18 -10.86 -43.26 3.83
N ALA A 19 -10.91 -44.31 3.02
CA ALA A 19 -10.44 -44.30 1.65
C ALA A 19 -11.45 -43.49 0.82
N PHE A 20 -10.99 -42.50 0.07
CA PHE A 20 -11.76 -41.91 -1.02
C PHE A 20 -10.96 -42.05 -2.30
N GLU A 21 -11.62 -42.66 -3.29
CA GLU A 21 -11.08 -43.07 -4.57
C GLU A 21 -10.66 -41.91 -5.48
N LEU A 22 -9.59 -42.19 -6.22
CA LEU A 22 -9.22 -41.54 -7.46
C LEU A 22 -10.33 -41.68 -8.52
N ALA A 23 -10.75 -40.57 -9.11
CA ALA A 23 -11.33 -40.58 -10.45
C ALA A 23 -10.49 -39.68 -11.37
N GLN A 24 -9.68 -40.35 -12.19
CA GLN A 24 -9.04 -39.78 -13.37
C GLN A 24 -10.10 -39.57 -14.47
N ALA A 25 -10.16 -38.38 -15.05
CA ALA A 25 -10.72 -38.18 -16.37
C ALA A 25 -9.80 -37.24 -17.16
N ALA A 26 -9.17 -37.81 -18.17
CA ALA A 26 -8.27 -37.15 -19.11
C ALA A 26 -9.05 -36.39 -20.22
N PRO A 27 -8.38 -35.58 -21.06
CA PRO A 27 -8.97 -34.46 -21.78
C PRO A 27 -9.38 -34.82 -23.22
N THR A 28 -10.36 -34.11 -23.78
CA THR A 28 -10.63 -34.16 -25.22
C THR A 28 -10.96 -32.78 -25.82
N ARG A 29 -10.10 -32.41 -26.78
CA ARG A 29 -10.34 -31.63 -28.02
C ARG A 29 -10.46 -30.10 -27.95
N ALA A 30 -9.39 -29.46 -28.43
CA ALA A 30 -9.40 -28.23 -29.24
C ALA A 30 -9.65 -28.58 -30.74
N PRO A 31 -9.60 -27.63 -31.70
CA PRO A 31 -10.20 -26.29 -31.78
C PRO A 31 -11.11 -26.16 -33.02
N PHE A 32 -12.04 -25.20 -33.04
CA PHE A 32 -12.78 -24.83 -34.26
C PHE A 32 -12.16 -23.57 -34.88
N ILE A 33 -11.43 -23.77 -35.98
CA ILE A 33 -10.93 -22.72 -36.88
C ILE A 33 -12.07 -22.33 -37.82
N ARG A 34 -12.43 -21.05 -37.89
CA ARG A 34 -13.12 -20.49 -39.05
C ARG A 34 -12.22 -19.44 -39.70
N GLN A 35 -11.60 -19.85 -40.79
CA GLN A 35 -11.11 -18.96 -41.85
C GLN A 35 -12.33 -18.39 -42.59
N PHE A 36 -12.33 -17.08 -42.86
CA PHE A 36 -13.08 -16.53 -43.97
C PHE A 36 -12.12 -15.78 -44.89
N SER A 37 -12.18 -16.16 -46.15
CA SER A 37 -11.36 -15.67 -47.25
C SER A 37 -11.88 -14.34 -47.79
N VAL A 38 -10.91 -13.59 -48.28
CA VAL A 38 -10.94 -12.45 -49.19
C VAL A 38 -11.91 -12.66 -50.36
N GLY A 39 -12.70 -11.64 -50.67
CA GLY A 39 -13.45 -11.48 -51.92
C GLY A 39 -13.34 -10.03 -52.38
N ALA A 40 -12.79 -9.84 -53.56
CA ALA A 40 -12.51 -8.54 -54.19
C ALA A 40 -13.75 -7.88 -54.82
N SER A 41 -13.69 -6.54 -54.86
CA SER A 41 -14.29 -5.53 -55.76
C SER A 41 -14.94 -6.00 -57.09
N PRO A 42 -15.91 -5.24 -57.70
CA PRO A 42 -15.68 -3.83 -58.00
C PRO A 42 -16.88 -2.84 -58.10
N SER A 43 -16.49 -1.56 -58.03
CA SER A 43 -17.03 -0.35 -58.70
C SER A 43 -18.53 -0.01 -58.66
N GLY A 44 -18.83 1.17 -58.10
CA GLY A 44 -20.07 1.91 -58.32
C GLY A 44 -19.94 3.35 -57.84
N LEU A 45 -19.71 4.28 -58.78
CA LEU A 45 -19.80 5.73 -58.60
C LEU A 45 -21.23 6.15 -58.22
N SER A 46 -21.38 6.99 -57.20
CA SER A 46 -22.51 7.93 -57.08
C SER A 46 -22.15 9.06 -56.13
N ALA A 47 -22.40 10.28 -56.60
CA ALA A 47 -22.10 11.53 -55.94
C ALA A 47 -23.27 11.99 -55.04
N GLY A 48 -22.94 12.82 -54.05
CA GLY A 48 -23.88 13.75 -53.42
C GLY A 48 -24.30 13.36 -52.01
N GLY A 49 -24.09 14.27 -51.05
CA GLY A 49 -24.67 14.17 -49.71
C GLY A 49 -23.85 14.92 -48.68
N ASP A 50 -24.25 16.17 -48.44
CA ASP A 50 -23.73 17.07 -47.42
C ASP A 50 -23.55 16.40 -46.05
N SER A 51 -22.32 16.47 -45.51
CA SER A 51 -22.03 16.05 -44.15
C SER A 51 -22.00 17.28 -43.23
N ALA A 52 -23.13 17.50 -42.56
CA ALA A 52 -23.18 18.33 -41.37
C ALA A 52 -22.24 17.77 -40.30
N LEU A 53 -21.31 18.60 -39.82
CA LEU A 53 -20.52 18.34 -38.62
C LEU A 53 -21.46 18.14 -37.42
N SER A 54 -21.65 16.90 -37.02
CA SER A 54 -22.27 16.53 -35.75
C SER A 54 -21.18 16.51 -34.67
N THR A 55 -20.97 17.65 -34.02
CA THR A 55 -20.19 17.76 -32.78
C THR A 55 -21.10 17.45 -31.59
N CYS A 56 -21.28 16.16 -31.30
CA CYS A 56 -21.91 15.71 -30.05
C CYS A 56 -21.18 14.45 -29.58
N GLY A 57 -20.29 14.58 -28.60
CA GLY A 57 -19.61 13.42 -28.01
C GLY A 57 -18.84 13.70 -26.73
N ASP A 58 -18.12 14.82 -26.64
CA ASP A 58 -17.11 14.98 -25.57
C ASP A 58 -17.55 15.80 -24.35
N SER A 59 -18.71 16.46 -24.41
CA SER A 59 -19.20 17.31 -23.30
C SER A 59 -19.92 16.51 -22.19
N ALA A 60 -20.57 15.40 -22.53
CA ALA A 60 -21.30 14.59 -21.57
C ALA A 60 -20.36 13.81 -20.63
N LEU A 61 -19.24 13.30 -21.14
CA LEU A 61 -18.25 12.57 -20.34
C LEU A 61 -17.51 13.52 -19.37
N ALA A 62 -17.20 14.74 -19.81
CA ALA A 62 -16.60 15.77 -18.94
C ALA A 62 -17.58 16.25 -17.84
N ALA A 63 -18.88 16.32 -18.15
CA ALA A 63 -19.91 16.67 -17.17
C ALA A 63 -20.20 15.54 -16.16
N GLU A 64 -20.05 14.27 -16.56
CA GLU A 64 -20.19 13.11 -15.67
C GLU A 64 -19.00 12.98 -14.71
N ILE A 65 -17.77 13.23 -15.19
CA ILE A 65 -16.57 13.29 -14.34
C ILE A 65 -16.64 14.47 -13.36
N ALA A 66 -17.20 15.61 -13.77
CA ALA A 66 -17.42 16.75 -12.86
C ALA A 66 -18.50 16.48 -11.79
N ARG A 67 -19.53 15.67 -12.12
CA ARG A 67 -20.59 15.26 -11.18
C ARG A 67 -20.16 14.17 -10.19
N LEU A 68 -19.11 13.42 -10.50
CA LEU A 68 -18.41 12.52 -9.59
C LEU A 68 -17.42 13.24 -8.66
N SER A 69 -17.56 14.56 -8.50
CA SER A 69 -16.98 15.29 -7.36
C SER A 69 -17.62 14.79 -6.07
N VAL A 70 -17.07 13.69 -5.57
CA VAL A 70 -17.23 13.20 -4.20
C VAL A 70 -17.10 14.41 -3.29
N ARG A 71 -18.13 14.65 -2.46
CA ARG A 71 -18.00 15.55 -1.33
C ARG A 71 -16.87 15.03 -0.47
N VAL A 72 -15.70 15.63 -0.61
CA VAL A 72 -14.60 15.48 0.32
C VAL A 72 -15.07 16.22 1.55
N ASP A 73 -15.51 15.47 2.57
CA ASP A 73 -15.70 16.03 3.90
C ASP A 73 -14.40 16.78 4.28
N PRO A 74 -14.49 17.99 4.85
CA PRO A 74 -13.30 18.75 5.21
C PRO A 74 -12.40 17.89 6.10
N PRO A 75 -11.07 17.83 5.85
CA PRO A 75 -10.18 17.06 6.68
C PRO A 75 -10.15 17.69 8.07
N LEU A 76 -10.49 16.86 9.07
CA LEU A 76 -10.32 17.04 10.51
C LEU A 76 -10.48 18.47 11.04
N GLU A 77 -11.59 18.66 11.77
CA GLU A 77 -11.68 19.68 12.82
C GLU A 77 -10.40 19.70 13.67
N SER A 78 -9.94 20.92 13.92
CA SER A 78 -8.80 21.34 14.72
C SER A 78 -8.24 20.29 15.68
N ILE A 79 -7.05 19.76 15.35
CA ILE A 79 -6.19 19.10 16.34
C ILE A 79 -5.78 20.18 17.35
N PRO A 80 -5.96 19.97 18.67
CA PRO A 80 -5.62 20.97 19.69
C PRO A 80 -4.14 21.35 19.63
N SER A 81 -3.86 22.63 19.86
CA SER A 81 -2.53 23.23 19.85
C SER A 81 -1.56 22.50 20.79
N PRO A 82 -0.26 22.47 20.46
CA PRO A 82 0.67 21.69 21.24
C PRO A 82 0.97 22.26 22.66
N PRO A 83 0.95 21.46 23.75
CA PRO A 83 1.66 21.76 25.00
C PRO A 83 3.16 21.99 24.80
N GLU A 84 3.72 22.92 25.56
CA GLU A 84 5.15 23.27 25.54
C GLU A 84 6.03 22.11 26.05
N GLU A 85 7.06 21.81 25.26
CA GLU A 85 8.38 21.24 25.62
C GLU A 85 8.49 19.88 26.36
N GLY A 86 9.09 18.90 25.67
CA GLY A 86 9.64 17.66 26.24
C GLY A 86 10.74 17.10 25.31
N ASP A 87 11.87 16.72 25.88
CA ASP A 87 13.19 16.57 25.24
C ASP A 87 13.27 15.64 24.02
N ASN A 88 14.01 16.13 23.01
CA ASN A 88 14.00 15.69 21.61
C ASN A 88 15.38 15.12 21.24
N TYR A 89 15.49 13.81 20.97
CA TYR A 89 16.73 13.22 20.43
C TYR A 89 16.70 13.24 18.88
N GLY A 90 17.53 14.11 18.29
CA GLY A 90 18.37 13.76 17.15
C GLY A 90 17.80 13.80 15.73
N THR A 91 18.03 14.96 15.08
CA THR A 91 18.22 15.18 13.63
C THR A 91 17.03 15.02 12.69
N GLY A 92 16.20 16.06 12.65
CA GLY A 92 15.46 16.46 11.46
C GLY A 92 14.11 17.09 11.75
N LEU A 93 14.04 18.36 12.20
CA LEU A 93 12.92 19.30 12.00
C LEU A 93 11.46 18.77 12.17
N TYR A 94 11.23 17.78 13.02
CA TYR A 94 9.89 17.42 13.50
C TYR A 94 9.70 18.14 14.83
N LEU A 95 9.00 19.28 14.83
CA LEU A 95 8.84 20.09 16.05
C LEU A 95 7.88 19.48 17.07
N ALA A 96 6.98 18.58 16.66
CA ALA A 96 6.17 17.82 17.60
C ALA A 96 5.63 16.55 16.95
N CYS A 97 6.05 15.39 17.46
CA CYS A 97 5.38 14.12 17.20
C CYS A 97 4.63 13.69 18.45
N ARG A 98 3.36 13.29 18.31
CA ARG A 98 2.48 13.01 19.46
C ARG A 98 1.57 11.85 19.17
N SER A 99 1.29 11.08 20.22
CA SER A 99 0.12 10.21 20.25
C SER A 99 -1.09 11.06 20.61
N PRO A 100 -2.19 11.06 19.81
CA PRO A 100 -3.39 11.82 20.15
C PRO A 100 -4.03 11.38 21.47
N ASP A 101 -3.81 10.12 21.86
CA ASP A 101 -4.28 9.56 23.12
C ASP A 101 -3.08 9.02 23.93
N ASP A 102 -3.24 8.94 25.25
CA ASP A 102 -2.28 8.30 26.18
C ASP A 102 -2.08 6.80 25.86
N GLY A 103 -2.95 6.23 25.02
CA GLY A 103 -2.83 4.90 24.41
C GLY A 103 -2.13 4.96 23.06
N GLN A 104 -1.23 4.01 22.82
CA GLN A 104 -0.23 3.97 21.75
C GLN A 104 -0.78 3.75 20.32
N ASP A 105 -1.95 4.29 19.99
CA ASP A 105 -2.65 4.00 18.74
C ASP A 105 -1.84 4.46 17.51
N TYR A 106 -1.45 5.73 17.43
CA TYR A 106 -0.61 6.20 16.32
C TYR A 106 0.08 7.50 16.71
N ARG A 107 1.26 7.72 16.14
CA ARG A 107 2.04 8.94 16.30
C ARG A 107 1.82 9.85 15.10
N VAL A 108 1.34 11.07 15.34
CA VAL A 108 1.19 12.12 14.33
C VAL A 108 2.32 13.13 14.51
N CYS A 109 2.98 13.53 13.42
CA CYS A 109 3.98 14.59 13.44
C CYS A 109 3.50 15.81 12.67
N ALA A 110 3.79 17.00 13.22
CA ALA A 110 3.48 18.29 12.63
C ALA A 110 4.75 19.13 12.37
N ASP A 111 4.66 20.03 11.39
CA ASP A 111 5.68 21.05 11.13
C ASP A 111 5.61 22.23 12.13
N GLU A 112 6.51 23.20 11.99
CA GLU A 112 6.53 24.43 12.81
C GLU A 112 5.22 25.21 12.79
N GLY A 113 4.45 25.11 11.69
CA GLY A 113 3.15 25.76 11.53
C GLY A 113 1.98 24.93 12.07
N GLY A 114 2.25 23.81 12.77
CA GLY A 114 1.24 22.91 13.29
C GLY A 114 0.54 22.08 12.22
N LYS A 115 1.03 22.07 10.97
CA LYS A 115 0.42 21.26 9.91
C LYS A 115 0.94 19.83 10.00
N VAL A 116 0.02 18.87 9.96
CA VAL A 116 0.39 17.45 9.91
C VAL A 116 1.19 17.16 8.64
N ILE A 117 2.32 16.46 8.82
CA ILE A 117 3.27 16.08 7.75
C ILE A 117 3.58 14.58 7.71
N SER A 118 3.28 13.85 8.78
CA SER A 118 3.32 12.39 8.78
C SER A 118 2.48 11.80 9.90
N PHE A 119 2.15 10.52 9.77
CA PHE A 119 1.69 9.71 10.88
C PHE A 119 2.25 8.29 10.76
N SER A 120 2.39 7.61 11.89
CA SER A 120 2.97 6.28 11.96
C SER A 120 2.35 5.47 13.08
N PHE A 121 2.40 4.14 12.95
CA PHE A 121 1.98 3.22 14.01
C PHE A 121 2.75 1.92 13.87
N THR A 122 2.73 1.13 14.94
CA THR A 122 3.51 -0.10 15.05
C THR A 122 2.57 -1.26 15.32
N ASN A 123 2.60 -2.25 14.44
CA ASN A 123 1.99 -3.55 14.68
C ASN A 123 2.94 -4.35 15.58
N LEU A 124 2.43 -4.70 16.76
CA LEU A 124 3.12 -5.47 17.79
C LEU A 124 2.41 -6.81 17.98
N GLY A 125 3.19 -7.88 18.11
CA GLY A 125 2.68 -9.22 18.41
C GLY A 125 2.42 -9.43 19.90
N PRO A 126 1.73 -10.52 20.28
CA PRO A 126 1.37 -11.62 19.41
C PRO A 126 0.04 -11.39 18.65
N ASN A 127 0.04 -11.64 17.35
CA ASN A 127 -1.14 -11.63 16.49
C ASN A 127 -0.94 -12.51 15.23
N ALA A 128 -1.86 -12.47 14.26
CA ALA A 128 -1.79 -13.35 13.09
C ALA A 128 -0.61 -12.98 12.16
N THR A 129 -0.23 -11.70 12.14
CA THR A 129 0.90 -11.19 11.34
C THR A 129 2.24 -11.40 12.05
N ILE A 130 2.27 -11.18 13.36
CA ILE A 130 3.45 -11.23 14.22
C ILE A 130 3.18 -12.28 15.31
N PRO A 131 3.46 -13.57 15.06
CA PRO A 131 3.03 -14.66 15.95
C PRO A 131 3.81 -14.74 17.28
N VAL A 132 4.77 -13.83 17.50
CA VAL A 132 5.63 -13.81 18.68
C VAL A 132 5.39 -12.51 19.43
N GLU A 133 5.31 -12.59 20.75
CA GLU A 133 5.23 -11.42 21.62
C GLU A 133 6.46 -10.53 21.45
N GLY A 134 6.24 -9.23 21.34
CA GLY A 134 7.29 -8.23 21.22
C GLY A 134 7.08 -7.14 22.25
N ASP A 135 8.15 -6.75 22.94
CA ASP A 135 8.10 -5.58 23.82
C ASP A 135 8.20 -4.30 22.99
N ILE A 136 7.56 -3.23 23.49
CA ILE A 136 7.62 -1.91 22.87
C ILE A 136 9.06 -1.39 22.92
N GLY A 137 9.67 -1.14 21.76
CA GLY A 137 11.04 -0.65 21.65
C GLY A 137 12.11 -1.75 21.65
N GLU A 138 11.77 -2.95 22.11
CA GLU A 138 12.63 -4.13 22.13
C GLU A 138 11.83 -5.30 21.57
N GLY A 139 11.71 -5.40 20.24
CA GLY A 139 10.80 -6.42 19.75
C GLY A 139 10.66 -6.56 18.27
N ARG A 140 10.14 -7.74 17.93
CA ARG A 140 9.66 -8.13 16.64
C ARG A 140 8.43 -7.29 16.28
N ASN A 141 8.58 -6.40 15.32
CA ASN A 141 7.49 -5.49 14.97
C ASN A 141 7.46 -5.16 13.49
N ARG A 142 6.30 -4.68 13.04
CA ARG A 142 6.14 -4.05 11.73
C ARG A 142 5.71 -2.61 11.95
N HIS A 143 6.54 -1.69 11.49
CA HIS A 143 6.29 -0.27 11.59
C HIS A 143 5.77 0.29 10.26
N PHE A 144 4.68 1.05 10.33
CA PHE A 144 4.11 1.78 9.21
C PHE A 144 4.34 3.27 9.41
N ASP A 145 4.91 3.93 8.40
CA ASP A 145 5.14 5.37 8.41
C ASP A 145 4.61 5.99 7.11
N PHE A 146 3.65 6.91 7.24
CA PHE A 146 3.05 7.64 6.14
C PHE A 146 3.60 9.05 6.14
N SER A 147 4.43 9.37 5.16
CA SER A 147 5.15 10.65 5.09
C SER A 147 4.68 11.47 3.89
N PHE A 148 4.38 12.74 4.14
CA PHE A 148 3.95 13.72 3.15
C PHE A 148 4.53 15.09 3.52
N ARG A 149 5.85 15.11 3.69
CA ARG A 149 6.62 16.30 4.07
C ARG A 149 6.37 17.45 3.08
N GLY A 150 6.29 18.66 3.62
CA GLY A 150 5.93 19.86 2.87
C GLY A 150 4.49 19.84 2.30
N ARG A 151 3.71 18.78 2.57
CA ARG A 151 2.36 18.53 2.03
C ARG A 151 2.31 18.61 0.52
N LYS A 152 3.44 18.37 -0.14
CA LYS A 152 3.55 18.40 -1.58
C LYS A 152 3.26 17.01 -2.11
N LYS A 153 2.43 16.92 -3.15
CA LYS A 153 2.00 15.64 -3.73
C LYS A 153 3.18 14.76 -4.12
N GLN A 154 4.30 15.35 -4.52
CA GLN A 154 5.49 14.63 -4.95
C GLN A 154 6.25 13.89 -3.85
N GLU A 155 6.15 14.35 -2.61
CA GLU A 155 6.89 13.82 -1.46
C GLU A 155 6.06 12.81 -0.66
N ILE A 156 4.89 12.42 -1.18
CA ILE A 156 4.05 11.46 -0.50
C ILE A 156 4.52 10.04 -0.77
N SER A 157 4.82 9.33 0.31
CA SER A 157 5.13 7.90 0.31
C SER A 157 4.67 7.28 1.61
N PHE A 158 4.57 5.96 1.63
CA PHE A 158 4.54 5.25 2.90
C PHE A 158 5.63 4.19 2.93
N ARG A 159 6.17 3.98 4.12
CA ARG A 159 7.25 3.07 4.42
C ARG A 159 6.72 2.00 5.34
N VAL A 160 7.10 0.75 5.05
CA VAL A 160 6.89 -0.38 5.96
C VAL A 160 8.26 -0.91 6.35
N THR A 161 8.48 -1.09 7.65
CA THR A 161 9.72 -1.65 8.18
C THR A 161 9.40 -2.90 8.99
N ASP A 162 9.87 -4.06 8.55
CA ASP A 162 9.86 -5.27 9.38
C ASP A 162 11.17 -5.29 10.18
N ALA A 163 11.04 -5.34 11.50
CA ALA A 163 12.14 -5.48 12.44
C ALA A 163 12.06 -6.89 13.07
N PRO A 164 12.70 -7.91 12.49
CA PRO A 164 12.65 -9.28 13.02
C PRO A 164 13.50 -9.46 14.29
N THR A 165 14.42 -8.52 14.54
CA THR A 165 15.27 -8.42 15.73
C THR A 165 15.37 -6.95 16.14
N ASP A 166 16.03 -6.69 17.27
CA ASP A 166 16.39 -5.36 17.76
C ASP A 166 17.51 -4.69 16.92
N LYS A 167 18.22 -5.45 16.08
CA LYS A 167 19.34 -4.95 15.29
C LYS A 167 18.86 -4.17 14.08
N ILE A 168 19.35 -2.94 13.93
CA ILE A 168 19.13 -2.11 12.74
C ILE A 168 19.55 -2.84 11.47
N SER A 169 20.66 -3.60 11.52
CA SER A 169 21.17 -4.37 10.39
C SER A 169 20.17 -5.39 9.84
N ASP A 170 19.20 -5.85 10.64
CA ASP A 170 18.25 -6.88 10.23
C ASP A 170 16.93 -6.29 9.72
N ARG A 171 16.74 -4.98 9.81
CA ARG A 171 15.53 -4.28 9.35
C ARG A 171 15.33 -4.45 7.86
N ARG A 172 14.10 -4.76 7.47
CA ARG A 172 13.67 -4.88 6.08
C ARG A 172 12.75 -3.74 5.74
N GLU A 173 13.22 -2.85 4.88
CA GLU A 173 12.54 -1.61 4.56
C GLU A 173 11.94 -1.70 3.16
N SER A 174 10.66 -1.37 3.05
CA SER A 174 9.94 -1.24 1.78
C SER A 174 9.34 0.16 1.71
N TYR A 175 9.63 0.91 0.65
CA TYR A 175 8.95 2.18 0.35
C TYR A 175 7.95 1.97 -0.76
N PHE A 176 6.79 2.57 -0.60
CA PHE A 176 5.65 2.48 -1.50
C PHE A 176 5.26 3.89 -1.96
N TYR A 177 5.17 4.06 -3.27
CA TYR A 177 4.65 5.26 -3.92
C TYR A 177 3.42 4.88 -4.74
N LEU A 178 2.29 5.50 -4.43
CA LEU A 178 1.01 5.20 -5.05
C LEU A 178 0.52 6.37 -5.91
N PHE A 179 0.05 6.05 -7.11
CA PHE A 179 -0.38 7.00 -8.13
C PHE A 179 -1.75 6.63 -8.70
N PRO A 180 -2.66 7.59 -8.96
CA PRO A 180 -2.42 9.04 -8.93
C PRO A 180 -2.41 9.64 -7.51
N ARG A 181 -1.74 10.78 -7.34
CA ARG A 181 -1.59 11.43 -6.02
C ARG A 181 -2.68 12.47 -5.82
N LEU A 182 -3.90 11.99 -5.59
CA LEU A 182 -5.11 12.82 -5.50
C LEU A 182 -5.25 13.49 -4.13
N ASN A 183 -5.00 12.73 -3.06
CA ASN A 183 -5.24 13.10 -1.68
C ASN A 183 -3.94 13.12 -0.86
N LEU A 184 -3.94 13.88 0.23
CA LEU A 184 -2.96 13.66 1.30
C LEU A 184 -3.38 12.43 2.11
N PRO A 185 -2.43 11.60 2.56
CA PRO A 185 -2.74 10.50 3.45
C PRO A 185 -3.41 11.04 4.72
N ALA A 186 -4.42 10.31 5.18
CA ALA A 186 -5.15 10.68 6.37
C ALA A 186 -5.50 9.41 7.16
N ILE A 187 -5.57 9.55 8.48
CA ILE A 187 -6.00 8.50 9.40
C ILE A 187 -7.18 9.01 10.21
N ARG A 188 -8.19 8.17 10.40
CA ARG A 188 -9.35 8.46 11.25
C ARG A 188 -9.90 7.18 11.88
N ARG A 189 -10.57 7.31 13.01
CA ARG A 189 -11.30 6.18 13.62
C ARG A 189 -12.62 5.94 12.92
N VAL A 190 -13.02 4.68 12.80
CA VAL A 190 -14.31 4.26 12.21
C VAL A 190 -14.91 3.11 13.00
N ASP A 191 -16.24 3.00 13.03
CA ASP A 191 -16.91 1.95 13.82
C ASP A 191 -16.98 0.60 13.10
N LYS A 192 -16.92 0.60 11.76
CA LYS A 192 -17.08 -0.60 10.91
C LYS A 192 -16.41 -0.44 9.55
N ILE A 193 -15.99 -1.57 8.98
CA ILE A 193 -15.55 -1.64 7.58
C ILE A 193 -16.79 -1.57 6.67
N PRO A 194 -16.89 -0.61 5.74
CA PRO A 194 -17.99 -0.55 4.79
C PRO A 194 -18.06 -1.82 3.93
N GLY A 195 -19.26 -2.40 3.80
CA GLY A 195 -19.49 -3.57 2.94
C GLY A 195 -19.12 -4.92 3.54
N ALA A 196 -18.57 -4.98 4.76
CA ALA A 196 -18.43 -6.24 5.48
C ALA A 196 -19.85 -6.75 5.85
N LEU A 197 -20.33 -7.74 5.08
CA LEU A 197 -21.52 -8.51 5.40
C LEU A 197 -21.26 -9.25 6.71
N GLY A 198 -21.80 -8.72 7.80
CA GLY A 198 -21.49 -9.21 9.14
C GLY A 198 -21.73 -10.71 9.26
N THR A 199 -20.65 -11.47 9.49
CA THR A 199 -20.70 -12.56 10.46
C THR A 199 -21.14 -11.90 11.77
N GLY A 200 -22.26 -12.32 12.38
CA GLY A 200 -22.98 -11.59 13.43
C GLY A 200 -22.21 -11.24 14.73
N GLU A 201 -20.89 -11.35 14.76
CA GLU A 201 -20.02 -10.76 15.75
C GLU A 201 -19.88 -9.26 15.46
N ARG A 202 -20.49 -8.43 16.32
CA ARG A 202 -20.20 -7.00 16.36
C ARG A 202 -18.72 -6.85 16.68
N PRO A 203 -17.89 -6.28 15.79
CA PRO A 203 -16.61 -5.74 16.24
C PRO A 203 -16.91 -4.69 17.30
N THR A 204 -16.24 -4.77 18.44
CA THR A 204 -16.29 -3.73 19.46
C THR A 204 -15.85 -2.43 18.80
N THR A 205 -16.78 -1.49 18.69
CA THR A 205 -16.76 -0.32 17.79
C THR A 205 -15.70 0.75 18.11
N LYS A 206 -14.62 0.41 18.81
CA LYS A 206 -13.53 1.34 19.17
C LYS A 206 -12.19 1.00 18.51
N GLU A 207 -12.14 -0.02 17.67
CA GLU A 207 -10.89 -0.69 17.31
C GLU A 207 -10.61 -0.70 15.79
N LEU A 208 -11.10 0.28 15.02
CA LEU A 208 -10.72 0.37 13.60
C LEU A 208 -10.21 1.77 13.25
N GLN A 209 -9.06 1.78 12.60
CA GLN A 209 -8.45 2.96 12.01
C GLN A 209 -8.56 2.85 10.49
N GLU A 210 -9.26 3.79 9.85
CA GLU A 210 -9.29 3.93 8.40
C GLU A 210 -8.15 4.86 7.98
N VAL A 211 -7.23 4.31 7.19
CA VAL A 211 -6.18 5.07 6.50
C VAL A 211 -6.62 5.28 5.06
N THR A 212 -6.66 6.54 4.64
CA THR A 212 -6.86 6.93 3.24
C THR A 212 -5.49 7.14 2.60
N LEU A 213 -5.22 6.44 1.51
CA LEU A 213 -3.99 6.53 0.74
C LEU A 213 -4.03 7.72 -0.23
N THR A 214 -2.91 8.01 -0.88
CA THR A 214 -2.81 9.13 -1.85
C THR A 214 -3.78 9.02 -3.01
N THR A 215 -4.13 7.81 -3.39
CA THR A 215 -5.09 7.48 -4.46
C THR A 215 -6.54 7.72 -4.04
N GLY A 216 -6.81 7.96 -2.74
CA GLY A 216 -8.15 7.98 -2.16
C GLY A 216 -8.66 6.59 -1.76
N GLU A 217 -7.90 5.54 -2.06
CA GLU A 217 -8.19 4.19 -1.61
C GLU A 217 -8.01 4.05 -0.10
N LYS A 218 -8.66 3.04 0.46
CA LYS A 218 -8.78 2.88 1.91
C LYS A 218 -8.13 1.59 2.38
N VAL A 219 -7.54 1.65 3.56
CA VAL A 219 -6.99 0.52 4.29
C VAL A 219 -7.52 0.60 5.71
N TYR A 220 -7.94 -0.54 6.24
CA TYR A 220 -8.50 -0.64 7.58
C TYR A 220 -7.52 -1.38 8.47
N PHE A 221 -7.06 -0.72 9.50
CA PHE A 221 -6.19 -1.28 10.52
C PHE A 221 -7.00 -1.54 11.78
N ASP A 222 -6.65 -2.61 12.48
CA ASP A 222 -7.06 -2.84 13.85
C ASP A 222 -6.49 -1.74 14.76
N GLY A 223 -7.32 -1.14 15.60
CA GLY A 223 -6.96 0.01 16.41
C GLY A 223 -6.13 -0.34 17.63
N ILE A 224 -6.00 -1.63 17.97
CA ILE A 224 -5.18 -2.10 19.10
C ILE A 224 -3.88 -2.74 18.59
N THR A 225 -4.02 -3.69 17.67
CA THR A 225 -2.90 -4.49 17.15
C THR A 225 -2.23 -3.89 15.92
N HIS A 226 -2.89 -2.94 15.25
CA HIS A 226 -2.47 -2.39 13.96
C HIS A 226 -2.26 -3.42 12.85
N GLU A 227 -2.94 -4.57 12.94
CA GLU A 227 -3.06 -5.51 11.83
C GLU A 227 -3.97 -4.94 10.73
N ILE A 228 -3.64 -5.16 9.47
CA ILE A 228 -4.53 -4.83 8.35
C ILE A 228 -5.72 -5.80 8.36
N ARG A 229 -6.91 -5.27 8.62
CA ARG A 229 -8.19 -5.98 8.62
C ARG A 229 -8.88 -5.95 7.25
N GLY A 230 -8.50 -5.04 6.36
CA GLY A 230 -9.02 -5.00 4.99
C GLY A 230 -8.64 -3.76 4.19
N GLY A 231 -9.23 -3.63 3.01
CA GLY A 231 -8.94 -2.54 2.07
C GLY A 231 -8.02 -2.98 0.92
N VAL A 232 -7.20 -2.06 0.43
CA VAL A 232 -6.34 -2.29 -0.75
C VAL A 232 -4.94 -2.82 -0.42
N LEU A 233 -4.62 -2.96 0.87
CA LEU A 233 -3.39 -3.60 1.33
C LEU A 233 -3.73 -4.90 2.03
N LYS A 234 -2.83 -5.87 1.95
CA LYS A 234 -2.91 -7.14 2.66
C LYS A 234 -1.57 -7.45 3.31
N GLU A 235 -1.61 -7.83 4.59
CA GLU A 235 -0.44 -8.31 5.30
C GLU A 235 -0.29 -9.83 5.17
N GLY A 236 0.95 -10.26 5.05
CA GLY A 236 1.41 -11.61 5.27
C GLY A 236 2.20 -11.71 6.57
N VAL A 237 2.27 -12.95 7.08
CA VAL A 237 2.96 -13.31 8.32
C VAL A 237 4.45 -12.99 8.22
N MET A 238 5.00 -12.46 9.31
CA MET A 238 6.43 -12.21 9.45
C MET A 238 7.18 -13.53 9.71
N ASP A 239 7.98 -13.96 8.74
CA ASP A 239 8.76 -15.21 8.83
C ASP A 239 10.14 -14.97 9.46
N PHE A 240 10.19 -14.99 10.79
CA PHE A 240 11.42 -14.78 11.59
C PHE A 240 12.56 -15.73 11.23
N ASP A 241 12.25 -16.96 10.81
CA ASP A 241 13.26 -17.97 10.51
C ASP A 241 13.91 -17.73 9.14
N ARG A 242 13.23 -17.03 8.23
CA ARG A 242 13.78 -16.71 6.91
C ARG A 242 14.56 -15.40 6.87
N TYR A 243 14.25 -14.39 7.69
CA TYR A 243 14.95 -13.10 7.62
C TYR A 243 16.46 -13.18 7.82
N GLY A 244 16.98 -14.17 8.55
CA GLY A 244 18.43 -14.39 8.70
C GLY A 244 19.09 -15.10 7.50
N ARG A 245 18.31 -15.80 6.68
CA ARG A 245 18.80 -16.68 5.60
C ARG A 245 18.53 -16.14 4.21
N ASP A 246 17.48 -15.35 4.06
CA ASP A 246 17.01 -14.80 2.80
C ASP A 246 17.28 -13.29 2.74
N PRO A 247 18.27 -12.84 1.95
CA PRO A 247 18.56 -11.41 1.80
C PRO A 247 17.45 -10.68 1.03
N ASP A 248 16.66 -11.39 0.20
CA ASP A 248 15.61 -10.84 -0.67
C ASP A 248 14.23 -10.87 -0.01
N LEU A 249 14.12 -11.43 1.20
CA LEU A 249 12.91 -11.36 1.99
C LEU A 249 12.72 -9.94 2.54
N PHE A 250 11.64 -9.30 2.09
CA PHE A 250 11.18 -7.98 2.52
C PHE A 250 9.79 -8.06 3.12
N THR A 251 9.21 -6.90 3.43
CA THR A 251 7.91 -6.81 4.09
C THR A 251 6.84 -7.53 3.27
N SER A 252 6.11 -8.42 3.92
CA SER A 252 5.00 -9.14 3.29
C SER A 252 3.75 -8.27 3.31
N VAL A 253 3.79 -7.15 2.60
CA VAL A 253 2.65 -6.25 2.40
C VAL A 253 2.38 -6.15 0.92
N ASP A 254 1.24 -6.68 0.50
CA ASP A 254 0.80 -6.70 -0.89
C ASP A 254 -0.25 -5.62 -1.12
N TYR A 255 -0.17 -4.96 -2.28
CA TYR A 255 -1.17 -4.00 -2.73
C TYR A 255 -2.04 -4.63 -3.80
N THR A 256 -3.35 -4.58 -3.61
CA THR A 256 -4.36 -5.21 -4.47
C THR A 256 -5.30 -4.20 -5.11
N GLY A 257 -5.02 -2.90 -4.96
CA GLY A 257 -5.82 -1.84 -5.57
C GLY A 257 -5.57 -1.70 -7.08
N PRO A 258 -6.49 -1.04 -7.81
CA PRO A 258 -6.34 -0.79 -9.24
C PRO A 258 -5.25 0.23 -9.60
N SER A 259 -4.80 1.04 -8.64
CA SER A 259 -3.88 2.14 -8.91
C SER A 259 -2.45 1.64 -9.17
N LEU A 260 -1.57 2.55 -9.61
CA LEU A 260 -0.18 2.21 -9.85
C LEU A 260 0.62 2.28 -8.54
N LEU A 261 1.37 1.22 -8.24
CA LEU A 261 2.31 1.15 -7.13
C LEU A 261 3.75 1.08 -7.66
N ILE A 262 4.64 1.88 -7.07
CA ILE A 262 6.10 1.70 -7.16
C ILE A 262 6.60 1.27 -5.80
N ARG A 263 7.25 0.11 -5.74
CA ARG A 263 7.86 -0.45 -4.53
C ARG A 263 9.37 -0.57 -4.69
N VAL A 264 10.11 -0.07 -3.71
CA VAL A 264 11.55 -0.31 -3.59
C VAL A 264 11.85 -0.90 -2.23
N ASN A 265 12.84 -1.80 -2.19
CA ASN A 265 13.18 -2.55 -1.00
C ASN A 265 14.68 -2.46 -0.72
N ARG A 266 15.07 -2.37 0.56
CA ARG A 266 16.47 -2.50 0.99
C ARG A 266 16.56 -2.93 2.44
N LYS A 267 17.68 -3.57 2.79
CA LYS A 267 18.01 -4.01 4.14
C LYS A 267 18.79 -2.90 4.85
N ALA A 268 18.33 -2.49 6.03
CA ALA A 268 19.01 -1.57 6.96
C ALA A 268 19.44 -0.18 6.42
N GLU A 269 18.98 0.19 5.23
CA GLU A 269 19.41 1.39 4.52
C GLU A 269 18.25 1.90 3.65
N ASP A 270 18.34 3.15 3.18
CA ASP A 270 17.30 3.79 2.38
C ASP A 270 16.96 2.97 1.10
N PRO A 271 15.72 2.47 0.95
CA PRO A 271 15.31 1.69 -0.21
C PRO A 271 15.50 2.36 -1.57
N ARG A 272 15.51 3.69 -1.62
CA ARG A 272 15.73 4.46 -2.86
C ARG A 272 17.17 4.37 -3.35
N ALA A 273 18.12 4.11 -2.45
CA ALA A 273 19.48 3.77 -2.82
C ALA A 273 19.59 2.38 -3.48
N GLY A 274 18.55 1.54 -3.32
CA GLY A 274 18.51 0.15 -3.78
C GLY A 274 18.72 0.00 -5.28
N THR A 275 18.86 -1.24 -5.75
CA THR A 275 19.16 -1.49 -7.16
C THR A 275 17.92 -1.52 -8.05
N LYS A 276 16.77 -1.96 -7.52
CA LYS A 276 15.58 -2.24 -8.33
C LYS A 276 14.31 -1.68 -7.69
N ALA A 277 13.45 -1.14 -8.54
CA ALA A 277 12.09 -0.75 -8.23
C ALA A 277 11.12 -1.68 -8.97
N VAL A 278 10.13 -2.20 -8.25
CA VAL A 278 9.05 -3.02 -8.79
C VAL A 278 7.83 -2.12 -8.95
N ILE A 279 7.33 -2.01 -10.17
CA ILE A 279 6.18 -1.19 -10.53
C ILE A 279 5.04 -2.12 -10.90
N THR A 280 3.89 -1.97 -10.26
CA THR A 280 2.73 -2.84 -10.46
C THR A 280 1.47 -2.02 -10.72
N ARG A 281 0.64 -2.48 -11.64
CA ARG A 281 -0.72 -1.96 -11.88
C ARG A 281 -1.65 -3.11 -12.22
N GLY A 282 -2.52 -3.48 -11.28
CA GLY A 282 -3.33 -4.70 -11.41
C GLY A 282 -2.46 -5.94 -11.61
N SER A 283 -2.53 -6.57 -12.80
CA SER A 283 -1.69 -7.74 -13.14
C SER A 283 -0.40 -7.39 -13.88
N GLU A 284 -0.23 -6.13 -14.29
CA GLU A 284 0.96 -5.68 -15.01
C GLU A 284 2.10 -5.44 -14.01
N THR A 285 3.31 -5.90 -14.33
CA THR A 285 4.51 -5.70 -13.51
C THR A 285 5.68 -5.31 -14.38
N CYS A 286 6.46 -4.33 -13.92
CA CYS A 286 7.68 -3.84 -14.55
C CYS A 286 8.76 -3.68 -13.48
N ILE A 287 10.01 -3.96 -13.85
CA ILE A 287 11.17 -3.78 -12.96
C ILE A 287 12.10 -2.78 -13.61
N LEU A 288 12.40 -1.69 -12.91
CA LEU A 288 13.36 -0.66 -13.34
C LEU A 288 14.52 -0.56 -12.35
N ASN A 289 15.63 0.01 -12.78
CA ASN A 289 16.68 0.38 -11.83
C ASN A 289 16.22 1.58 -11.02
N SER A 290 16.52 1.63 -9.72
CA SER A 290 16.11 2.75 -8.87
C SER A 290 16.71 4.09 -9.34
N GLU A 291 17.93 4.06 -9.89
CA GLU A 291 18.57 5.25 -10.47
C GLU A 291 17.77 5.87 -11.64
N GLU A 292 16.85 5.14 -12.28
CA GLU A 292 15.98 5.68 -13.32
C GLU A 292 14.83 6.53 -12.74
N LEU A 293 14.53 6.33 -11.45
CA LEU A 293 13.40 6.96 -10.76
C LEU A 293 13.83 7.99 -9.71
N TRP A 294 15.01 7.83 -9.11
CA TRP A 294 15.53 8.76 -8.11
C TRP A 294 16.90 9.35 -8.51
N GLU A 295 17.13 10.58 -8.09
CA GLU A 295 18.42 11.26 -8.15
C GLU A 295 19.02 11.34 -6.76
N HIS A 296 20.33 11.14 -6.69
CA HIS A 296 21.09 11.46 -5.49
C HIS A 296 21.19 12.97 -5.37
N GLY A 297 20.72 13.50 -4.25
CA GLY A 297 20.98 14.87 -3.85
C GLY A 297 22.46 15.15 -3.62
N GLN A 298 22.79 16.40 -3.29
CA GLN A 298 24.12 16.70 -2.74
C GLN A 298 24.33 15.94 -1.43
N GLU A 299 25.59 15.82 -1.00
CA GLU A 299 25.94 15.10 0.23
C GLU A 299 25.04 15.55 1.41
N GLY A 300 24.34 14.59 2.02
CA GLY A 300 23.39 14.83 3.12
C GLY A 300 21.95 15.19 2.72
N GLN A 301 21.63 15.39 1.43
CA GLN A 301 20.29 15.76 0.97
C GLN A 301 19.37 14.56 0.66
N GLY A 302 19.91 13.34 0.65
CA GLY A 302 19.14 12.12 0.41
C GLY A 302 18.76 11.91 -1.06
N PHE A 303 17.67 11.18 -1.30
CA PHE A 303 17.19 10.83 -2.64
C PHE A 303 15.95 11.63 -3.03
N PHE A 304 15.98 12.22 -4.22
CA PHE A 304 14.85 12.96 -4.80
C PHE A 304 14.22 12.14 -5.91
N PHE A 305 12.89 12.09 -5.94
CA PHE A 305 12.19 11.37 -7.01
C PHE A 305 12.21 12.21 -8.29
N LYS A 306 12.76 11.73 -9.40
CA LYS A 306 12.99 12.52 -10.63
C LYS A 306 11.76 13.22 -11.19
N PHE A 307 10.58 12.68 -10.89
CA PHE A 307 9.30 13.19 -11.35
C PHE A 307 8.67 14.11 -10.29
N THR A 308 9.49 14.90 -9.57
CA THR A 308 9.07 15.78 -8.47
C THR A 308 8.67 17.20 -8.85
N LEU A 309 8.63 17.57 -10.13
CA LEU A 309 8.41 18.94 -10.69
C LEU A 309 9.70 19.59 -11.16
N ASP A 310 9.61 20.38 -12.24
CA ASP A 310 10.31 21.69 -12.21
C ASP A 310 9.70 22.80 -13.09
N TYR A 311 8.67 22.55 -13.91
CA TYR A 311 7.97 23.63 -14.64
C TYR A 311 6.45 23.44 -14.73
N ALA A 312 5.82 22.92 -13.67
CA ALA A 312 4.38 23.09 -13.55
C ALA A 312 4.09 24.56 -13.29
N LEU A 313 3.60 25.26 -14.32
CA LEU A 313 2.92 26.52 -14.10
C LEU A 313 1.87 26.31 -12.98
N PRO A 314 1.64 27.30 -12.10
CA PRO A 314 0.67 27.22 -11.00
C PRO A 314 -0.74 26.74 -11.41
N SER A 315 -1.04 26.72 -12.71
CA SER A 315 -2.29 26.25 -13.30
C SER A 315 -2.42 24.73 -13.49
N ASN A 316 -1.37 23.90 -13.35
CA ASN A 316 -1.50 22.45 -13.58
C ASN A 316 -0.73 21.55 -12.59
N PRO A 317 -1.32 21.26 -11.42
CA PRO A 317 -0.72 20.38 -10.39
C PRO A 317 -0.61 18.89 -10.80
N HIS A 318 -1.13 18.49 -11.98
CA HIS A 318 -1.05 17.11 -12.48
C HIS A 318 0.17 16.83 -13.38
N SER A 319 0.96 17.85 -13.71
CA SER A 319 2.07 17.72 -14.67
C SER A 319 3.19 16.75 -14.24
N ALA A 320 3.42 16.59 -12.94
CA ALA A 320 4.41 15.63 -12.43
C ALA A 320 4.01 14.17 -12.70
N ASP A 321 2.74 13.83 -12.49
CA ASP A 321 2.20 12.49 -12.77
C ASP A 321 2.20 12.22 -14.28
N ILE A 322 2.02 13.23 -15.13
CA ILE A 322 2.07 13.10 -16.61
C ILE A 322 3.48 12.72 -17.09
N ALA A 323 4.53 13.33 -16.52
CA ALA A 323 5.91 13.01 -16.88
C ALA A 323 6.28 11.57 -16.50
N LEU A 324 5.88 11.15 -15.30
CA LEU A 324 6.04 9.77 -14.85
C LEU A 324 5.25 8.80 -15.73
N ASP A 325 3.97 9.09 -16.01
CA ASP A 325 3.11 8.27 -16.86
C ASP A 325 3.71 8.07 -18.26
N SER A 326 4.21 9.14 -18.87
CA SER A 326 4.87 9.08 -20.18
C SER A 326 6.14 8.22 -20.14
N PHE A 327 6.93 8.37 -19.08
CA PHE A 327 8.13 7.57 -18.86
C PHE A 327 7.79 6.08 -18.68
N LEU A 328 6.80 5.75 -17.85
CA LEU A 328 6.37 4.39 -17.59
C LEU A 328 5.76 3.75 -18.84
N LYS A 329 4.92 4.45 -19.60
CA LYS A 329 4.38 3.94 -20.87
C LYS A 329 5.51 3.55 -21.84
N LYS A 330 6.56 4.35 -21.90
CA LYS A 330 7.74 4.07 -22.74
C LYS A 330 8.59 2.91 -22.22
N ARG A 331 8.80 2.79 -20.91
CA ARG A 331 9.72 1.81 -20.31
C ARG A 331 9.06 0.47 -19.99
N CYS A 332 7.81 0.51 -19.54
CA CYS A 332 7.05 -0.60 -19.01
C CYS A 332 5.88 -1.04 -19.91
N GLY A 333 5.48 -0.23 -20.89
CA GLY A 333 4.32 -0.50 -21.75
C GLY A 333 2.97 -0.12 -21.14
N PHE A 334 2.97 0.32 -19.87
CA PHE A 334 1.80 0.81 -19.13
C PHE A 334 2.19 2.02 -18.27
N GLY A 335 1.20 2.79 -17.81
CA GLY A 335 1.41 4.01 -17.04
C GLY A 335 0.44 4.14 -15.88
N ILE A 336 0.22 5.36 -15.40
CA ILE A 336 -0.72 5.64 -14.30
C ILE A 336 -2.15 5.42 -14.81
#